data_AF-V4NMH1-F1
#
_entry.id   AF-V4NMH1-F1
#
_cell.length_a   1.000
_cell.length_b   1.000
_cell.length_c   1.000
_cell.angle_alpha   90.00
_cell.angle_beta   90.00
_cell.angle_gamma   90.00
#
_symmetry.space_group_name_H-M   'P 1'
#
loop_
_entity.id
_entity.type
_entity.pdbx_description
1 polymer ?
#
loop_
_entity_poly.entity_id
_entity_poly.type
_entity_poly.pdbx_seq_one_letter_code
_entity_poly.pdbx_strand_id
1 'polypeptide(L)'
;MEAPDLQKEDAHRDEAHGDLAFLKTLVSQAPKAQVTAGQVFAVAGAAYSAQCFLYWLQIVFGWQWPGWLNVMVAVTPIAILVGFIGWVFWRDRNEASQGVATRALNSAFASAGLANLALCVVFGYVSATQQNFLIWLLYPPVSCAALGACWYVAFMVRRKLWLLGVAFGWWATAMALGFLIRNMGGYLLLLSVALLVLMVVPGLIMARSGKADEVGEPSADGAHKDLAFLKALVTEGPKAQRGAGQLFFIAGVLYGLQCFGFWVPIAFRLTWPEVAFMFVGFAPTALFLGAMFWMMWRDRKDSMHGAATRAINGAFASAGLANLSMCVALGYVSASEKNQLIWMLYPAVVSAFQGACWYVAFVVRRKLWLSAVSAGWFLTAVTMGFLIRDLGNYLFVFGFALFVLMAAPGYVMSRAGKGG
;
A
#
# COMPACT_ATOMS: atom_id res chain seq x y z
N MET A 1 24.90 44.94 38.74
CA MET A 1 24.01 45.13 37.57
C MET A 1 24.40 44.06 36.56
N GLU A 2 24.14 42.79 36.90
CA GLU A 2 24.47 41.60 36.12
C GLU A 2 23.32 40.63 36.36
N ALA A 3 22.45 40.39 35.36
CA ALA A 3 21.43 39.33 35.30
C ALA A 3 20.33 39.59 34.22
N PRO A 4 20.67 39.80 32.93
CA PRO A 4 19.71 39.45 31.87
C PRO A 4 20.15 38.27 31.00
N ASP A 5 21.46 38.05 30.84
CA ASP A 5 21.98 37.09 29.86
C ASP A 5 22.00 35.64 30.38
N LEU A 6 22.32 35.42 31.66
CA LEU A 6 22.26 34.08 32.28
C LEU A 6 20.83 33.49 32.27
N GLN A 7 19.81 34.34 32.42
CA GLN A 7 18.42 33.90 32.48
C GLN A 7 17.86 33.49 31.11
N LYS A 8 18.41 34.05 30.01
CA LYS A 8 18.11 33.62 28.64
C LYS A 8 18.84 32.32 28.28
N GLU A 9 20.06 32.15 28.78
CA GLU A 9 20.87 30.96 28.53
C GLU A 9 20.28 29.73 29.23
N ASP A 10 19.81 29.88 30.47
CA ASP A 10 19.12 28.83 31.23
C ASP A 10 17.76 28.45 30.60
N ALA A 11 16.98 29.42 30.13
CA ALA A 11 15.72 29.17 29.41
C ALA A 11 15.94 28.41 28.09
N HIS A 12 16.98 28.76 27.32
CA HIS A 12 17.35 28.03 26.11
C HIS A 12 17.86 26.61 26.42
N ARG A 13 18.53 26.42 27.56
CA ARG A 13 19.01 25.11 28.01
C ARG A 13 17.86 24.21 28.44
N ASP A 14 16.89 24.74 29.16
CA ASP A 14 15.68 24.00 29.58
C ASP A 14 14.79 23.63 28.38
N GLU A 15 14.65 24.52 27.40
CA GLU A 15 13.94 24.23 26.15
C GLU A 15 14.69 23.16 25.33
N ALA A 16 16.02 23.27 25.24
CA ALA A 16 16.85 22.26 24.58
C ALA A 16 16.82 20.90 25.31
N HIS A 17 16.78 20.88 26.64
CA HIS A 17 16.64 19.66 27.43
C HIS A 17 15.23 19.06 27.32
N GLY A 18 14.19 19.88 27.27
CA GLY A 18 12.81 19.49 27.01
C GLY A 18 12.64 18.87 25.63
N ASP A 19 13.24 19.49 24.60
CA ASP A 19 13.29 18.95 23.25
C ASP A 19 14.08 17.65 23.22
N LEU A 20 15.25 17.58 23.86
CA LEU A 20 16.05 16.34 23.89
C LEU A 20 15.32 15.19 24.62
N ALA A 21 14.58 15.50 25.68
CA ALA A 21 13.75 14.56 26.39
C ALA A 21 12.58 14.08 25.52
N PHE A 22 11.89 15.01 24.84
CA PHE A 22 10.84 14.70 23.87
C PHE A 22 11.34 13.81 22.73
N LEU A 23 12.51 14.13 22.18
CA LEU A 23 13.19 13.34 21.15
C LEU A 23 13.59 11.96 21.67
N LYS A 24 14.12 11.85 22.90
CA LYS A 24 14.41 10.56 23.53
C LYS A 24 13.15 9.71 23.75
N THR A 25 12.03 10.31 24.16
CA THR A 25 10.74 9.59 24.27
C THR A 25 10.17 9.19 22.90
N LEU A 26 10.35 10.00 21.86
CA LEU A 26 9.96 9.65 20.50
C LEU A 26 10.77 8.47 19.94
N VAL A 27 12.04 8.37 20.32
CA VAL A 27 12.96 7.31 19.92
C VAL A 27 12.73 6.03 20.74
N SER A 28 12.49 6.15 22.05
CA SER A 28 12.34 4.99 22.94
C SER A 28 11.03 4.22 22.79
N GLN A 29 9.99 4.79 22.16
CA GLN A 29 8.71 4.09 21.94
C GLN A 29 8.61 3.29 20.63
N ALA A 30 9.62 3.36 19.75
CA ALA A 30 9.68 2.54 18.53
C ALA A 30 9.72 1.00 18.75
N PRO A 31 10.33 0.45 19.82
CA PRO A 31 10.43 -0.99 20.05
C PRO A 31 9.09 -1.67 20.37
N LYS A 32 8.25 -1.09 21.23
CA LYS A 32 6.99 -1.72 21.68
C LYS A 32 5.95 -1.88 20.57
N ALA A 33 5.70 -0.82 19.80
CA ALA A 33 4.75 -0.87 18.68
C ALA A 33 5.16 -1.91 17.63
N GLN A 34 6.47 -2.13 17.45
CA GLN A 34 7.01 -3.16 16.59
C GLN A 34 6.79 -4.57 17.14
N VAL A 35 6.93 -4.78 18.45
CA VAL A 35 6.63 -6.08 19.08
C VAL A 35 5.15 -6.42 18.88
N THR A 36 4.26 -5.49 19.18
CA THR A 36 2.82 -5.67 19.00
C THR A 36 2.45 -5.96 17.55
N ALA A 37 2.98 -5.18 16.59
CA ALA A 37 2.76 -5.44 15.17
C ALA A 37 3.28 -6.84 14.75
N GLY A 38 4.48 -7.22 15.21
CA GLY A 38 5.07 -8.53 14.95
C GLY A 38 4.23 -9.69 15.48
N GLN A 39 3.65 -9.55 16.69
CA GLN A 39 2.73 -10.53 17.27
C GLN A 39 1.46 -10.68 16.42
N VAL A 40 0.85 -9.56 16.01
CA VAL A 40 -0.35 -9.59 15.14
C VAL A 40 -0.04 -10.29 13.82
N PHE A 41 1.09 -10.00 13.18
CA PHE A 41 1.52 -10.67 11.94
C PHE A 41 1.73 -12.17 12.14
N ALA A 42 2.35 -12.57 13.25
CA ALA A 42 2.59 -13.98 13.54
C ALA A 42 1.28 -14.76 13.76
N VAL A 43 0.36 -14.20 14.55
CA VAL A 43 -0.96 -14.83 14.82
C VAL A 43 -1.80 -14.89 13.55
N ALA A 44 -1.88 -13.80 12.79
CA ALA A 44 -2.61 -13.75 11.53
C ALA A 44 -2.05 -14.77 10.53
N GLY A 45 -0.72 -14.76 10.33
CA GLY A 45 -0.05 -15.68 9.39
C GLY A 45 -0.26 -17.14 9.76
N ALA A 46 -0.18 -17.48 11.05
CA ALA A 46 -0.39 -18.85 11.52
C ALA A 46 -1.84 -19.30 11.33
N ALA A 47 -2.82 -18.45 11.66
CA ALA A 47 -4.24 -18.77 11.54
C ALA A 47 -4.67 -18.96 10.07
N TYR A 48 -4.29 -18.03 9.18
CA TYR A 48 -4.62 -18.14 7.76
C TYR A 48 -3.82 -19.26 7.06
N SER A 49 -2.57 -19.53 7.47
CA SER A 49 -1.81 -20.68 6.95
C SER A 49 -2.49 -21.99 7.35
N ALA A 50 -2.89 -22.14 8.61
CA ALA A 50 -3.59 -23.32 9.08
C ALA A 50 -4.88 -23.55 8.29
N GLN A 51 -5.66 -22.50 8.03
CA GLN A 51 -6.85 -22.57 7.17
C GLN A 51 -6.52 -23.05 5.75
N CYS A 52 -5.52 -22.45 5.09
CA CYS A 52 -5.13 -22.83 3.73
C CYS A 52 -4.63 -24.28 3.69
N PHE A 53 -3.86 -24.69 4.69
CA PHE A 53 -3.35 -26.05 4.81
C PHE A 53 -4.47 -27.07 5.04
N LEU A 54 -5.47 -26.74 5.87
CA LEU A 54 -6.64 -27.58 6.09
C LEU A 54 -7.44 -27.81 4.81
N TYR A 55 -7.68 -26.76 4.01
CA TYR A 55 -8.32 -26.93 2.70
C TYR A 55 -7.44 -27.70 1.71
N TRP A 56 -6.11 -27.55 1.77
CA TRP A 56 -5.21 -28.36 0.97
C TRP A 56 -5.30 -29.85 1.34
N LEU A 57 -5.28 -30.19 2.63
CA LEU A 57 -5.47 -31.57 3.11
C LEU A 57 -6.82 -32.13 2.64
N GLN A 58 -7.88 -31.32 2.72
CA GLN A 58 -9.21 -31.71 2.26
C GLN A 58 -9.18 -32.13 0.77
N ILE A 59 -8.47 -31.38 -0.09
CA ILE A 59 -8.33 -31.70 -1.51
C ILE A 59 -7.49 -32.97 -1.71
N VAL A 60 -6.36 -33.10 -1.03
CA VAL A 60 -5.43 -34.23 -1.18
C VAL A 60 -6.04 -35.55 -0.72
N PHE A 61 -6.75 -35.54 0.41
CA PHE A 61 -7.38 -36.73 0.98
C PHE A 61 -8.81 -36.96 0.47
N GLY A 62 -9.34 -36.07 -0.36
CA GLY A 62 -10.71 -36.15 -0.89
C GLY A 62 -11.79 -36.07 0.21
N TRP A 63 -11.50 -35.43 1.34
CA TRP A 63 -12.44 -35.33 2.46
C TRP A 63 -13.61 -34.40 2.12
N GLN A 64 -14.84 -34.91 2.25
CA GLN A 64 -16.03 -34.07 2.15
C GLN A 64 -16.50 -33.68 3.53
N TRP A 65 -16.16 -32.45 3.92
CA TRP A 65 -16.61 -31.89 5.18
C TRP A 65 -18.06 -31.43 5.12
N PRO A 66 -18.84 -31.63 6.19
CA PRO A 66 -20.17 -31.06 6.28
C PRO A 66 -20.12 -29.53 6.23
N GLY A 67 -21.17 -28.90 5.70
CA GLY A 67 -21.19 -27.46 5.43
C GLY A 67 -20.84 -26.57 6.63
N TRP A 68 -21.29 -26.93 7.83
CA TRP A 68 -20.96 -26.20 9.06
C TRP A 68 -19.47 -26.20 9.38
N LEU A 69 -18.75 -27.29 9.08
CA LEU A 69 -17.31 -27.41 9.33
C LEU A 69 -16.53 -26.55 8.33
N ASN A 70 -16.97 -26.49 7.07
CA ASN A 70 -16.40 -25.57 6.08
C ASN A 70 -16.56 -24.10 6.51
N VAL A 71 -17.73 -23.73 7.03
CA VAL A 71 -17.97 -22.37 7.56
C VAL A 71 -17.12 -22.10 8.80
N MET A 72 -17.03 -23.06 9.73
CA MET A 72 -16.18 -22.92 10.91
C MET A 72 -14.73 -22.69 10.53
N VAL A 73 -14.17 -23.49 9.61
CA VAL A 73 -12.78 -23.34 9.15
C VAL A 73 -12.57 -22.01 8.41
N ALA A 74 -13.57 -21.54 7.67
CA ALA A 74 -13.53 -20.24 7.00
C ALA A 74 -13.53 -19.05 7.97
N VAL A 75 -14.33 -19.11 9.04
CA VAL A 75 -14.53 -18.00 9.98
C VAL A 75 -13.50 -17.98 11.11
N THR A 76 -12.95 -19.14 11.48
CA THR A 76 -12.03 -19.28 12.63
C THR A 76 -10.84 -18.31 12.58
N PRO A 77 -10.10 -18.17 11.46
CA PRO A 77 -8.96 -17.25 11.41
C PRO A 77 -9.36 -15.78 11.57
N ILE A 78 -10.53 -15.39 11.04
CA ILE A 78 -11.08 -14.05 11.20
C ILE A 78 -11.41 -13.80 12.67
N ALA A 79 -12.10 -14.74 13.32
CA ALA A 79 -12.45 -14.64 14.74
C ALA A 79 -11.20 -14.56 15.64
N ILE A 80 -10.18 -15.40 15.39
CA ILE A 80 -8.90 -15.36 16.11
C ILE A 80 -8.23 -14.00 15.92
N LEU A 81 -8.15 -13.50 14.69
CA LEU A 81 -7.48 -12.24 14.40
C LEU A 81 -8.19 -11.04 15.02
N VAL A 82 -9.52 -10.96 14.87
CA VAL A 82 -10.32 -9.87 15.44
C VAL A 82 -10.26 -9.90 16.97
N GLY A 83 -10.39 -11.08 17.58
CA GLY A 83 -10.25 -11.24 19.03
C GLY A 83 -8.86 -10.82 19.53
N PHE A 84 -7.80 -11.23 18.83
CA PHE A 84 -6.43 -10.88 19.19
C PHE A 84 -6.14 -9.38 19.01
N ILE A 85 -6.56 -8.78 17.90
CA ILE A 85 -6.46 -7.34 17.66
C ILE A 85 -7.23 -6.57 18.73
N GLY A 86 -8.47 -6.98 19.04
CA GLY A 86 -9.28 -6.35 20.09
C GLY A 86 -8.62 -6.42 21.47
N TRP A 87 -8.02 -7.56 21.81
CA TRP A 87 -7.25 -7.73 23.04
C TRP A 87 -6.01 -6.83 23.09
N VAL A 88 -5.26 -6.75 21.99
CA VAL A 88 -4.09 -5.86 21.84
C VAL A 88 -4.49 -4.39 22.00
N PHE A 89 -5.54 -3.94 21.32
CA PHE A 89 -6.03 -2.57 21.45
C PHE A 89 -6.47 -2.24 22.87
N TRP A 90 -7.12 -3.19 23.55
CA TRP A 90 -7.52 -3.01 24.95
C TRP A 90 -6.30 -2.93 25.89
N ARG A 91 -5.30 -3.79 25.68
CA ARG A 91 -4.04 -3.82 26.45
C ARG A 91 -3.24 -2.53 26.27
N ASP A 92 -3.16 -2.02 25.04
CA ASP A 92 -2.26 -0.92 24.67
C ASP A 92 -2.99 0.47 24.67
N ARG A 93 -4.26 0.53 25.12
CA ARG A 93 -5.12 1.74 25.05
C ARG A 93 -4.59 2.98 25.78
N ASN A 94 -3.68 2.80 26.74
CA ASN A 94 -3.15 3.86 27.61
C ASN A 94 -1.75 4.34 27.20
N GLU A 95 -1.13 3.78 26.15
CA GLU A 95 0.20 4.22 25.71
C GLU A 95 0.09 5.36 24.69
N ALA A 96 0.53 6.57 25.07
CA ALA A 96 0.44 7.77 24.26
C ALA A 96 1.76 8.12 23.54
N SER A 97 1.62 8.45 22.26
CA SER A 97 2.56 9.11 21.33
C SER A 97 3.49 8.23 20.47
N GLN A 98 3.08 7.97 19.23
CA GLN A 98 3.91 7.29 18.23
C GLN A 98 4.84 8.28 17.48
N GLY A 99 6.13 7.92 17.40
CA GLY A 99 7.12 8.61 16.55
C GLY A 99 6.71 8.70 15.09
N VAL A 100 7.22 9.70 14.36
CA VAL A 100 6.85 9.98 12.95
C VAL A 100 7.11 8.78 12.03
N ALA A 101 8.24 8.08 12.21
CA ALA A 101 8.58 6.89 11.43
C ALA A 101 7.63 5.72 11.71
N THR A 102 7.28 5.49 12.99
CA THR A 102 6.30 4.50 13.42
C THR A 102 4.91 4.81 12.89
N ARG A 103 4.51 6.09 12.88
CA ARG A 103 3.25 6.54 12.27
C ARG A 103 3.22 6.29 10.77
N ALA A 104 4.30 6.58 10.04
CA ALA A 104 4.38 6.30 8.61
C ALA A 104 4.24 4.79 8.32
N LEU A 105 4.96 3.95 9.07
CA LEU A 105 4.88 2.50 8.96
C LEU A 105 3.47 1.97 9.27
N ASN A 106 2.89 2.39 10.38
CA ASN A 106 1.53 1.99 10.79
C ASN A 106 0.49 2.48 9.79
N SER A 107 0.67 3.68 9.22
CA SER A 107 -0.21 4.19 8.16
C SER A 107 -0.13 3.36 6.89
N ALA A 108 1.05 2.84 6.52
CA ALA A 108 1.21 1.98 5.36
C ALA A 108 0.42 0.67 5.53
N PHE A 109 0.55 0.01 6.68
CA PHE A 109 -0.22 -1.20 6.97
C PHE A 109 -1.72 -0.94 7.13
N ALA A 110 -2.11 0.15 7.79
CA ALA A 110 -3.51 0.55 7.89
C ALA A 110 -4.12 0.85 6.50
N SER A 111 -3.36 1.53 5.63
CA SER A 111 -3.79 1.84 4.26
C SER A 111 -3.99 0.59 3.42
N ALA A 112 -3.14 -0.43 3.58
CA ALA A 112 -3.33 -1.71 2.91
C ALA A 112 -4.53 -2.49 3.47
N GLY A 113 -4.81 -2.37 4.78
CA GLY A 113 -6.05 -2.88 5.36
C GLY A 113 -7.30 -2.25 4.71
N LEU A 114 -7.31 -0.92 4.55
CA LEU A 114 -8.40 -0.21 3.85
C LEU A 114 -8.50 -0.61 2.38
N ALA A 115 -7.37 -0.75 1.67
CA ALA A 115 -7.36 -1.24 0.30
C ALA A 115 -7.91 -2.67 0.21
N ASN A 116 -7.48 -3.57 1.09
CA ASN A 116 -7.98 -4.94 1.15
C ASN A 116 -9.48 -4.98 1.45
N LEU A 117 -10.00 -4.12 2.32
CA LEU A 117 -11.44 -4.00 2.57
C LEU A 117 -12.19 -3.57 1.30
N ALA A 118 -11.74 -2.50 0.63
CA ALA A 118 -12.36 -2.02 -0.61
C ALA A 118 -12.33 -3.10 -1.71
N LEU A 119 -11.21 -3.82 -1.82
CA LEU A 119 -11.05 -4.89 -2.79
C LEU A 119 -11.86 -6.13 -2.43
N CYS A 120 -12.00 -6.47 -1.15
CA CYS A 120 -12.88 -7.53 -0.70
C CYS A 120 -14.33 -7.24 -1.12
N VAL A 121 -14.79 -5.98 -0.99
CA VAL A 121 -16.11 -5.56 -1.47
C VAL A 121 -16.22 -5.70 -3.00
N VAL A 122 -15.22 -5.21 -3.75
CA VAL A 122 -15.22 -5.28 -5.23
C VAL A 122 -15.21 -6.73 -5.71
N PHE A 123 -14.22 -7.53 -5.33
CA PHE A 123 -14.08 -8.91 -5.76
C PHE A 123 -15.24 -9.79 -5.25
N GLY A 124 -15.73 -9.53 -4.04
CA GLY A 124 -16.89 -10.23 -3.47
C GLY A 124 -18.16 -9.93 -4.25
N TYR A 125 -18.46 -8.66 -4.50
CA TYR A 125 -19.63 -8.26 -5.29
C TYR A 125 -19.55 -8.79 -6.72
N VAL A 126 -18.41 -8.64 -7.39
CA VAL A 126 -18.24 -9.11 -8.77
C VAL A 126 -18.30 -10.64 -8.84
N SER A 127 -17.66 -11.36 -7.92
CA SER A 127 -17.74 -12.82 -7.88
C SER A 127 -19.18 -13.31 -7.65
N ALA A 128 -19.91 -12.70 -6.72
CA ALA A 128 -21.30 -13.03 -6.44
C ALA A 128 -22.23 -12.74 -7.62
N THR A 129 -22.07 -11.58 -8.27
CA THR A 129 -22.92 -11.22 -9.41
C THR A 129 -22.62 -12.07 -10.65
N GLN A 130 -21.36 -12.42 -10.89
CA GLN A 130 -20.93 -13.24 -12.03
C GLN A 130 -21.06 -14.74 -11.79
N GLN A 131 -21.44 -15.17 -10.58
CA GLN A 131 -21.50 -16.59 -10.18
C GLN A 131 -20.19 -17.34 -10.51
N ASN A 132 -19.06 -16.63 -10.43
CA ASN A 132 -17.76 -17.15 -10.81
C ASN A 132 -16.78 -17.01 -9.64
N PHE A 133 -16.50 -18.13 -8.99
CA PHE A 133 -15.60 -18.19 -7.85
C PHE A 133 -14.13 -17.94 -8.22
N LEU A 134 -13.76 -18.09 -9.50
CA LEU A 134 -12.41 -17.74 -9.97
C LEU A 134 -12.10 -16.27 -9.70
N ILE A 135 -13.10 -15.39 -9.82
CA ILE A 135 -12.94 -13.96 -9.51
C ILE A 135 -12.56 -13.79 -8.04
N TRP A 136 -13.18 -14.53 -7.12
CA TRP A 136 -12.80 -14.50 -5.71
C TRP A 136 -11.37 -15.04 -5.47
N LEU A 137 -10.94 -16.06 -6.21
CA LEU A 137 -9.57 -16.59 -6.14
C LEU A 137 -8.49 -15.59 -6.60
N LEU A 138 -8.86 -14.49 -7.25
CA LEU A 138 -7.92 -13.41 -7.58
C LEU A 138 -7.65 -12.47 -6.40
N TYR A 139 -8.51 -12.47 -5.38
CA TYR A 139 -8.36 -11.61 -4.21
C TYR A 139 -7.09 -11.90 -3.38
N PRO A 140 -6.70 -13.17 -3.10
CA PRO A 140 -5.47 -13.45 -2.38
C PRO A 140 -4.18 -12.97 -3.11
N PRO A 141 -3.99 -13.17 -4.43
CA PRO A 141 -2.89 -12.56 -5.17
C PRO A 141 -2.81 -11.04 -5.00
N VAL A 142 -3.94 -10.33 -5.05
CA VAL A 142 -3.99 -8.88 -4.84
C VAL A 142 -3.57 -8.51 -3.42
N SER A 143 -4.05 -9.27 -2.42
CA SER A 143 -3.67 -9.08 -1.03
C SER A 143 -2.18 -9.32 -0.80
N CYS A 144 -1.59 -10.33 -1.45
CA CYS A 144 -0.15 -10.58 -1.44
C CYS A 144 0.61 -9.41 -2.05
N ALA A 145 0.17 -8.87 -3.19
CA ALA A 145 0.83 -7.72 -3.81
C ALA A 145 0.78 -6.46 -2.92
N ALA A 146 -0.34 -6.24 -2.23
CA ALA A 146 -0.50 -5.16 -1.26
C ALA A 146 0.42 -5.35 -0.04
N LEU A 147 0.54 -6.57 0.48
CA LEU A 147 1.46 -6.88 1.57
C LEU A 147 2.91 -6.65 1.14
N GLY A 148 3.30 -7.10 -0.06
CA GLY A 148 4.62 -6.82 -0.64
C GLY A 148 4.91 -5.32 -0.69
N ALA A 149 3.91 -4.50 -1.03
CA ALA A 149 4.03 -3.06 -1.01
C ALA A 149 4.31 -2.50 0.39
N CYS A 150 3.56 -2.93 1.41
CA CYS A 150 3.80 -2.50 2.80
C CYS A 150 5.20 -2.86 3.30
N TRP A 151 5.67 -4.08 3.01
CA TRP A 151 7.01 -4.53 3.38
C TRP A 151 8.11 -3.73 2.67
N TYR A 152 7.87 -3.31 1.42
CA TYR A 152 8.78 -2.41 0.73
C TYR A 152 8.83 -1.01 1.36
N VAL A 153 7.68 -0.47 1.78
CA VAL A 153 7.66 0.79 2.56
C VAL A 153 8.45 0.63 3.86
N ALA A 154 8.27 -0.49 4.55
CA ALA A 154 9.04 -0.81 5.76
C ALA A 154 10.55 -0.83 5.48
N PHE A 155 10.96 -1.42 4.35
CA PHE A 155 12.36 -1.40 3.90
C PHE A 155 12.85 0.02 3.60
N MET A 156 12.08 0.85 2.89
CA MET A 156 12.48 2.24 2.57
C MET A 156 12.69 3.09 3.82
N VAL A 157 11.92 2.82 4.88
CA VAL A 157 12.05 3.49 6.18
C VAL A 157 13.23 2.95 6.97
N ARG A 158 13.37 1.62 7.07
CA ARG A 158 14.29 0.96 8.03
C ARG A 158 15.61 0.47 7.43
N ARG A 159 15.74 0.43 6.11
CA ARG A 159 16.93 0.00 5.34
C ARG A 159 17.47 -1.41 5.68
N LYS A 160 16.69 -2.28 6.30
CA LYS A 160 17.09 -3.68 6.58
C LYS A 160 16.79 -4.57 5.37
N LEU A 161 17.82 -5.19 4.79
CA LEU A 161 17.70 -6.00 3.56
C LEU A 161 16.69 -7.16 3.66
N TRP A 162 16.52 -7.76 4.84
CA TRP A 162 15.55 -8.83 5.02
C TRP A 162 14.11 -8.38 4.77
N LEU A 163 13.76 -7.10 5.04
CA LEU A 163 12.44 -6.54 4.75
C LEU A 163 12.17 -6.49 3.24
N LEU A 164 13.21 -6.19 2.46
CA LEU A 164 13.15 -6.20 1.00
C LEU A 164 12.97 -7.63 0.48
N GLY A 165 13.66 -8.61 1.08
CA GLY A 165 13.47 -10.03 0.77
C GLY A 165 12.02 -10.49 0.98
N VAL A 166 11.39 -10.08 2.09
CA VAL A 166 9.97 -10.37 2.36
C VAL A 166 9.05 -9.70 1.35
N ALA A 167 9.32 -8.44 0.97
CA ALA A 167 8.54 -7.71 -0.03
C ALA A 167 8.57 -8.41 -1.40
N PHE A 168 9.77 -8.78 -1.87
CA PHE A 168 9.91 -9.55 -3.12
C PHE A 168 9.28 -10.93 -3.03
N GLY A 169 9.38 -11.60 -1.89
CA GLY A 169 8.69 -12.86 -1.63
C GLY A 169 7.19 -12.73 -1.86
N TRP A 170 6.55 -11.68 -1.32
CA TRP A 170 5.11 -11.47 -1.50
C TRP A 170 4.70 -11.18 -2.94
N TRP A 171 5.48 -10.37 -3.70
CA TRP A 171 5.20 -10.16 -5.12
C TRP A 171 5.42 -11.42 -5.96
N ALA A 172 6.45 -12.20 -5.64
CA ALA A 172 6.68 -13.50 -6.27
C ALA A 172 5.52 -14.46 -5.99
N THR A 173 5.04 -14.53 -4.74
CA THR A 173 3.85 -15.30 -4.37
C THR A 173 2.62 -14.81 -5.11
N ALA A 174 2.38 -13.50 -5.22
CA ALA A 174 1.23 -12.96 -5.96
C ALA A 174 1.22 -13.41 -7.43
N MET A 175 2.37 -13.33 -8.11
CA MET A 175 2.49 -13.80 -9.49
C MET A 175 2.33 -15.31 -9.60
N ALA A 176 2.99 -16.08 -8.73
CA ALA A 176 2.89 -17.53 -8.70
C ALA A 176 1.44 -18.01 -8.46
N LEU A 177 0.70 -17.38 -7.54
CA LEU A 177 -0.71 -17.69 -7.33
C LEU A 177 -1.57 -17.37 -8.57
N GLY A 178 -1.25 -16.32 -9.32
CA GLY A 178 -1.88 -16.05 -10.62
C GLY A 178 -1.68 -17.20 -11.61
N PHE A 179 -0.46 -17.75 -11.70
CA PHE A 179 -0.18 -18.91 -12.56
C PHE A 179 -0.83 -20.21 -12.06
N LEU A 180 -0.91 -20.39 -10.74
CA LEU A 180 -1.47 -21.59 -10.10
C LEU A 180 -2.98 -21.55 -9.92
N ILE A 181 -3.69 -20.53 -10.41
CA ILE A 181 -5.13 -20.35 -10.14
C ILE A 181 -6.00 -21.55 -10.56
N ARG A 182 -5.57 -22.31 -11.57
CA ARG A 182 -6.26 -23.55 -12.02
C ARG A 182 -5.89 -24.79 -11.21
N ASN A 183 -4.75 -24.77 -10.52
CA ASN A 183 -4.32 -25.86 -9.65
C ASN A 183 -4.61 -25.50 -8.20
N MET A 184 -5.84 -25.73 -7.77
CA MET A 184 -6.32 -25.34 -6.43
C MET A 184 -5.47 -25.95 -5.29
N GLY A 185 -4.98 -27.18 -5.46
CA GLY A 185 -4.08 -27.82 -4.50
C GLY A 185 -2.74 -27.08 -4.40
N GLY A 186 -2.07 -26.84 -5.53
CA GLY A 186 -0.82 -26.08 -5.55
C GLY A 186 -0.98 -24.65 -5.06
N TYR A 187 -2.10 -24.01 -5.40
CA TYR A 187 -2.46 -22.66 -4.96
C TYR A 187 -2.55 -22.55 -3.44
N LEU A 188 -3.31 -23.43 -2.78
CA LEU A 188 -3.50 -23.42 -1.33
C LEU A 188 -2.22 -23.78 -0.57
N LEU A 189 -1.46 -24.75 -1.08
CA LEU A 189 -0.18 -25.13 -0.47
C LEU A 189 0.82 -23.98 -0.53
N LEU A 190 0.97 -23.36 -1.71
CA LEU A 190 1.88 -22.23 -1.89
C LEU A 190 1.47 -21.06 -0.98
N LEU A 191 0.18 -20.73 -0.92
CA LEU A 191 -0.32 -19.65 -0.07
C LEU A 191 -0.08 -19.96 1.42
N SER A 192 -0.29 -21.21 1.87
CA SER A 192 0.01 -21.63 3.23
C SER A 192 1.49 -21.48 3.59
N VAL A 193 2.38 -21.98 2.73
CA VAL A 193 3.83 -21.89 2.92
C VAL A 193 4.27 -20.43 2.91
N ALA A 194 3.75 -19.62 1.99
CA ALA A 194 4.05 -18.19 1.91
C ALA A 194 3.60 -17.45 3.18
N LEU A 195 2.43 -17.75 3.74
CA LEU A 195 1.96 -17.15 5.00
C LEU A 195 2.88 -17.52 6.18
N LEU A 196 3.37 -18.75 6.27
CA LEU A 196 4.34 -19.14 7.30
C LEU A 196 5.68 -18.41 7.13
N VAL A 197 6.24 -18.47 5.93
CA VAL A 197 7.61 -17.97 5.66
C VAL A 197 7.65 -16.44 5.61
N LEU A 198 6.65 -15.79 5.03
CA LEU A 198 6.66 -14.35 4.74
C LEU A 198 5.82 -13.53 5.71
N MET A 199 5.04 -14.16 6.59
CA MET A 199 4.24 -13.48 7.63
C MET A 199 4.65 -13.92 9.03
N VAL A 200 4.68 -15.22 9.32
CA VAL A 200 4.99 -15.73 10.67
C VAL A 200 6.45 -15.52 11.03
N VAL A 201 7.38 -15.93 10.17
CA VAL A 201 8.83 -15.77 10.44
C VAL A 201 9.21 -14.29 10.63
N PRO A 202 8.86 -13.36 9.72
CA PRO A 202 9.01 -11.92 9.94
C PRO A 202 8.36 -11.40 11.23
N GLY A 203 7.15 -11.85 11.53
CA GLY A 203 6.42 -11.47 12.76
C GLY A 203 7.17 -11.87 14.03
N LEU A 204 7.69 -13.11 14.07
CA LEU A 204 8.50 -13.61 15.17
C LEU A 204 9.84 -12.87 15.28
N ILE A 205 10.50 -12.57 14.16
CA ILE A 205 11.74 -11.78 14.14
C ILE A 205 11.48 -10.39 14.75
N MET A 206 10.41 -9.70 14.32
CA MET A 206 10.05 -8.39 14.88
C MET A 206 9.75 -8.44 16.37
N ALA A 207 9.01 -9.45 16.81
CA ALA A 207 8.65 -9.64 18.22
C ALA A 207 9.86 -9.95 19.11
N ARG A 208 10.89 -10.62 18.57
CA ARG A 208 12.16 -10.90 19.28
C ARG A 208 13.07 -9.68 19.31
N SER A 209 13.23 -8.98 18.17
CA SER A 209 14.13 -7.83 18.09
C SER A 209 13.71 -6.69 19.03
N GLY A 210 12.41 -6.43 19.18
CA GLY A 210 11.95 -5.36 20.07
C GLY A 210 12.18 -5.65 21.57
N LYS A 211 12.22 -6.92 21.98
CA LYS A 211 12.58 -7.31 23.36
C LYS A 211 14.06 -7.14 23.68
N ALA A 212 14.94 -7.30 22.70
CA ALA A 212 16.38 -7.14 22.88
C ALA A 212 16.77 -5.66 23.00
N ASP A 213 16.12 -4.79 22.22
CA ASP A 213 16.35 -3.34 22.24
C ASP A 213 15.84 -2.66 23.54
N GLU A 214 14.86 -3.25 24.25
CA GLU A 214 14.39 -2.76 25.56
C GLU A 214 15.40 -3.01 26.71
N VAL A 215 16.35 -3.93 26.54
CA VAL A 215 17.30 -4.34 27.60
C VAL A 215 18.66 -3.64 27.46
N GLY A 216 18.96 -3.03 26.30
CA GLY A 216 20.21 -2.32 26.05
C GLY A 216 20.12 -0.82 26.36
N GLU A 217 21.13 -0.26 27.03
CA GLU A 217 21.24 1.20 27.22
C GLU A 217 21.29 1.92 25.86
N PRO A 218 20.56 3.04 25.69
CA PRO A 218 20.54 3.78 24.43
C PRO A 218 21.92 4.37 24.14
N SER A 219 22.57 3.88 23.09
CA SER A 219 23.90 4.34 22.68
C SER A 219 23.85 5.78 22.15
N ALA A 220 24.85 6.60 22.52
CA ALA A 220 24.94 8.01 22.12
C ALA A 220 24.95 8.24 20.59
N ASP A 221 25.40 7.22 19.84
CA ASP A 221 25.43 7.21 18.37
C ASP A 221 24.03 7.09 17.73
N GLY A 222 23.07 6.44 18.40
CA GLY A 222 21.68 6.37 17.96
C GLY A 222 20.97 7.73 18.06
N ALA A 223 21.16 8.43 19.18
CA ALA A 223 20.55 9.74 19.43
C ALA A 223 21.01 10.81 18.42
N HIS A 224 22.28 10.78 18.00
CA HIS A 224 22.79 11.70 16.97
C HIS A 224 22.21 11.40 15.57
N LYS A 225 22.05 10.12 15.23
CA LYS A 225 21.42 9.69 13.96
C LYS A 225 19.95 10.10 13.89
N ASP A 226 19.24 10.02 15.01
CA ASP A 226 17.84 10.43 15.09
C ASP A 226 17.67 11.96 15.06
N LEU A 227 18.58 12.72 15.67
CA LEU A 227 18.59 14.19 15.57
C LEU A 227 18.87 14.67 14.13
N ALA A 228 19.81 14.02 13.44
CA ALA A 228 20.10 14.28 12.03
C ALA A 228 18.91 13.91 11.13
N PHE A 229 18.21 12.82 11.46
CA PHE A 229 16.98 12.39 10.79
C PHE A 229 15.83 13.39 10.98
N LEU A 230 15.68 13.96 12.18
CA LEU A 230 14.68 14.98 12.51
C LEU A 230 14.98 16.32 11.83
N LYS A 231 16.25 16.73 11.79
CA LYS A 231 16.69 17.90 11.01
C LYS A 231 16.43 17.70 9.51
N ALA A 232 16.75 16.53 8.96
CA ALA A 232 16.45 16.19 7.56
C ALA A 232 14.93 16.10 7.26
N LEU A 233 14.10 15.83 8.28
CA LEU A 233 12.63 15.82 8.18
C LEU A 233 12.04 17.22 8.01
N VAL A 234 12.67 18.25 8.58
CA VAL A 234 12.16 19.63 8.61
C VAL A 234 12.51 20.41 7.34
N THR A 235 13.64 20.14 6.69
CA THR A 235 14.21 21.06 5.69
C THR A 235 13.89 20.75 4.20
N GLU A 236 13.44 19.54 3.83
CA GLU A 236 13.55 19.08 2.42
C GLU A 236 12.23 18.90 1.62
N GLY A 237 11.12 19.46 2.08
CA GLY A 237 9.78 19.27 1.49
C GLY A 237 9.50 19.76 0.04
N PRO A 238 10.04 20.89 -0.48
CA PRO A 238 9.44 21.54 -1.66
C PRO A 238 9.79 20.97 -3.04
N LYS A 239 11.06 20.58 -3.30
CA LYS A 239 11.53 20.24 -4.66
C LYS A 239 11.08 18.85 -5.12
N ALA A 240 11.19 17.85 -4.26
CA ALA A 240 10.75 16.48 -4.53
C ALA A 240 9.25 16.39 -4.87
N GLN A 241 8.47 17.21 -4.18
CA GLN A 241 7.03 17.30 -4.38
C GLN A 241 6.66 17.87 -5.76
N ARG A 242 7.50 18.73 -6.35
CA ARG A 242 7.25 19.31 -7.66
C ARG A 242 7.40 18.28 -8.77
N GLY A 243 8.48 17.48 -8.76
CA GLY A 243 8.69 16.41 -9.75
C GLY A 243 7.58 15.36 -9.70
N ALA A 244 7.25 14.87 -8.50
CA ALA A 244 6.15 13.93 -8.30
C ALA A 244 4.80 14.51 -8.74
N GLY A 245 4.50 15.77 -8.38
CA GLY A 245 3.26 16.45 -8.78
C GLY A 245 3.11 16.61 -10.29
N GLN A 246 4.19 16.94 -11.00
CA GLN A 246 4.19 17.02 -12.46
C GLN A 246 3.93 15.66 -13.11
N LEU A 247 4.54 14.59 -12.58
CA LEU A 247 4.31 13.23 -13.07
C LEU A 247 2.84 12.80 -12.89
N PHE A 248 2.24 13.06 -11.72
CA PHE A 248 0.82 12.80 -11.46
C PHE A 248 -0.10 13.61 -12.37
N PHE A 249 0.24 14.87 -12.64
CA PHE A 249 -0.51 15.71 -13.56
C PHE A 249 -0.52 15.12 -14.97
N ILE A 250 0.66 14.80 -15.50
CA ILE A 250 0.82 14.21 -16.84
C ILE A 250 0.09 12.87 -16.92
N ALA A 251 0.27 11.99 -15.93
CA ALA A 251 -0.42 10.71 -15.86
C ALA A 251 -1.95 10.89 -15.85
N GLY A 252 -2.47 11.80 -15.00
CA GLY A 252 -3.91 12.03 -14.86
C GLY A 252 -4.55 12.53 -16.14
N VAL A 253 -3.88 13.44 -16.84
CA VAL A 253 -4.36 13.95 -18.14
C VAL A 253 -4.27 12.87 -19.21
N LEU A 254 -3.13 12.19 -19.38
CA LEU A 254 -2.95 11.20 -20.45
C LEU A 254 -3.89 10.01 -20.29
N TYR A 255 -3.93 9.39 -19.11
CA TYR A 255 -4.80 8.24 -18.86
C TYR A 255 -6.28 8.64 -18.74
N GLY A 256 -6.58 9.85 -18.27
CA GLY A 256 -7.95 10.39 -18.29
C GLY A 256 -8.45 10.58 -19.72
N LEU A 257 -7.64 11.18 -20.59
CA LEU A 257 -7.94 11.31 -22.02
C LEU A 257 -8.06 9.95 -22.70
N GLN A 258 -7.23 8.97 -22.33
CA GLN A 258 -7.35 7.60 -22.83
C GLN A 258 -8.73 7.01 -22.52
N CYS A 259 -9.18 7.14 -21.27
CA CYS A 259 -10.47 6.63 -20.82
C CYS A 259 -11.62 7.31 -21.57
N PHE A 260 -11.56 8.64 -21.76
CA PHE A 260 -12.55 9.33 -22.58
C PHE A 260 -12.46 8.96 -24.07
N GLY A 261 -11.26 8.69 -24.59
CA GLY A 261 -11.06 8.21 -25.95
C GLY A 261 -11.76 6.88 -26.22
N PHE A 262 -11.77 5.97 -25.24
CA PHE A 262 -12.56 4.72 -25.32
C PHE A 262 -14.05 4.94 -25.03
N TRP A 263 -14.39 5.91 -24.19
CA TRP A 263 -15.78 6.23 -23.84
C TRP A 263 -16.57 6.89 -24.99
N VAL A 264 -15.97 7.83 -25.73
CA VAL A 264 -16.63 8.59 -26.81
C VAL A 264 -17.26 7.67 -27.86
N PRO A 265 -16.55 6.67 -28.42
CA PRO A 265 -17.16 5.75 -29.38
C PRO A 265 -18.34 4.96 -28.79
N ILE A 266 -18.28 4.58 -27.52
CA ILE A 266 -19.34 3.84 -26.82
C ILE A 266 -20.56 4.74 -26.61
N ALA A 267 -20.35 5.98 -26.13
CA ALA A 267 -21.41 6.92 -25.79
C ALA A 267 -22.18 7.40 -27.04
N PHE A 268 -21.48 7.67 -28.13
CA PHE A 268 -22.07 8.18 -29.37
C PHE A 268 -22.30 7.09 -30.44
N ARG A 269 -22.04 5.83 -30.10
CA ARG A 269 -22.15 4.68 -31.02
C ARG A 269 -21.33 4.86 -32.32
N LEU A 270 -20.15 5.49 -32.22
CA LEU A 270 -19.24 5.66 -33.35
C LEU A 270 -18.43 4.38 -33.58
N THR A 271 -18.31 3.95 -34.83
CA THR A 271 -17.40 2.86 -35.22
C THR A 271 -16.06 3.46 -35.61
N TRP A 272 -15.02 3.22 -34.80
CA TRP A 272 -13.66 3.65 -35.11
C TRP A 272 -12.85 2.50 -35.74
N PRO A 273 -11.90 2.80 -36.62
CA PRO A 273 -10.99 1.78 -37.15
C PRO A 273 -10.07 1.24 -36.04
N GLU A 274 -9.66 -0.02 -36.16
CA GLU A 274 -8.82 -0.72 -35.16
C GLU A 274 -7.52 0.04 -34.82
N VAL A 275 -6.93 0.70 -35.83
CA VAL A 275 -5.72 1.52 -35.67
C VAL A 275 -5.96 2.67 -34.69
N ALA A 276 -7.15 3.27 -34.68
CA ALA A 276 -7.49 4.33 -33.73
C ALA A 276 -7.58 3.78 -32.29
N PHE A 277 -8.15 2.60 -32.09
CA PHE A 277 -8.16 1.95 -30.77
C PHE A 277 -6.77 1.57 -30.28
N MET A 278 -5.91 1.07 -31.16
CA MET A 278 -4.49 0.82 -30.83
C MET A 278 -3.78 2.12 -30.45
N PHE A 279 -3.97 3.19 -31.22
CA PHE A 279 -3.35 4.48 -30.94
C PHE A 279 -3.79 5.02 -29.58
N VAL A 280 -5.10 5.03 -29.29
CA VAL A 280 -5.63 5.44 -27.98
C VAL A 280 -5.12 4.54 -26.86
N GLY A 281 -4.94 3.24 -27.10
CA GLY A 281 -4.41 2.31 -26.10
C GLY A 281 -2.94 2.51 -25.76
N PHE A 282 -2.07 2.71 -26.78
CA PHE A 282 -0.62 2.73 -26.60
C PHE A 282 -0.01 4.12 -26.47
N ALA A 283 -0.55 5.13 -27.17
CA ALA A 283 0.02 6.48 -27.19
C ALA A 283 0.15 7.11 -25.79
N PRO A 284 -0.87 7.04 -24.91
CA PRO A 284 -0.77 7.60 -23.56
C PRO A 284 0.36 6.98 -22.73
N THR A 285 0.56 5.66 -22.85
CA THR A 285 1.63 4.94 -22.16
C THR A 285 3.01 5.34 -22.71
N ALA A 286 3.16 5.41 -24.03
CA ALA A 286 4.42 5.84 -24.65
C ALA A 286 4.78 7.29 -24.26
N LEU A 287 3.80 8.20 -24.29
CA LEU A 287 3.98 9.59 -23.87
C LEU A 287 4.32 9.70 -22.38
N PHE A 288 3.65 8.92 -21.53
CA PHE A 288 3.92 8.90 -20.10
C PHE A 288 5.33 8.38 -19.80
N LEU A 289 5.76 7.29 -20.44
CA LEU A 289 7.12 6.76 -20.29
C LEU A 289 8.18 7.74 -20.79
N GLY A 290 7.94 8.41 -21.92
CA GLY A 290 8.83 9.46 -22.42
C GLY A 290 8.97 10.63 -21.44
N ALA A 291 7.85 11.11 -20.89
CA ALA A 291 7.84 12.16 -19.88
C ALA A 291 8.55 11.74 -18.59
N MET A 292 8.31 10.51 -18.12
CA MET A 292 8.95 9.95 -16.93
C MET A 292 10.46 9.81 -17.12
N PHE A 293 10.91 9.26 -18.26
CA PHE A 293 12.32 9.12 -18.58
C PHE A 293 13.02 10.47 -18.64
N TRP A 294 12.40 11.45 -19.30
CA TRP A 294 12.91 12.82 -19.37
C TRP A 294 13.03 13.47 -17.99
N MET A 295 12.02 13.32 -17.12
CA MET A 295 12.07 13.83 -15.74
C MET A 295 13.15 13.15 -14.90
N MET A 296 13.25 11.82 -14.97
CA MET A 296 14.28 11.06 -14.26
C MET A 296 15.68 11.49 -14.71
N TRP A 297 15.88 11.71 -16.01
CA TRP A 297 17.16 12.17 -16.54
C TRP A 297 17.50 13.60 -16.09
N ARG A 298 16.50 14.50 -16.06
CA ARG A 298 16.64 15.87 -15.58
C ARG A 298 16.99 15.93 -14.09
N ASP A 299 16.30 15.13 -13.28
CA ASP A 299 16.34 15.22 -11.81
C ASP A 299 17.39 14.27 -11.18
N ARG A 300 18.18 13.54 -11.99
CA ARG A 300 19.19 12.55 -11.52
C ARG A 300 20.28 13.09 -10.58
N LYS A 301 20.47 14.41 -10.55
CA LYS A 301 21.53 15.07 -9.75
C LYS A 301 21.04 15.53 -8.38
N ASP A 302 19.72 15.53 -8.15
CA ASP A 302 19.13 15.97 -6.89
C ASP A 302 18.91 14.77 -5.98
N SER A 303 19.69 14.70 -4.90
CA SER A 303 19.58 13.63 -3.92
C SER A 303 18.52 13.96 -2.87
N MET A 304 17.55 13.05 -2.65
CA MET A 304 16.45 13.23 -1.70
C MET A 304 16.78 12.58 -0.35
N HIS A 305 16.94 13.38 0.71
CA HIS A 305 17.48 12.92 1.99
C HIS A 305 16.52 12.95 3.20
N GLY A 306 15.24 13.33 3.03
CA GLY A 306 14.23 13.28 4.11
C GLY A 306 13.55 11.90 4.30
N ALA A 307 13.39 11.44 5.54
CA ALA A 307 12.77 10.14 5.82
C ALA A 307 11.26 10.04 5.58
N ALA A 308 10.51 11.11 5.87
CA ALA A 308 9.09 11.20 5.46
C ALA A 308 8.95 11.17 3.93
N THR A 309 9.84 11.87 3.22
CA THR A 309 9.90 11.84 1.75
C THR A 309 10.23 10.44 1.25
N ARG A 310 11.17 9.72 1.88
CA ARG A 310 11.45 8.30 1.58
C ARG A 310 10.25 7.40 1.84
N ALA A 311 9.50 7.61 2.92
CA ALA A 311 8.31 6.81 3.22
C ALA A 311 7.21 7.02 2.17
N ILE A 312 6.95 8.28 1.79
CA ILE A 312 5.96 8.63 0.74
C ILE A 312 6.42 8.11 -0.63
N ASN A 313 7.67 8.36 -1.02
CA ASN A 313 8.22 7.85 -2.28
C ASN A 313 8.22 6.32 -2.28
N GLY A 314 8.55 5.70 -1.15
CA GLY A 314 8.46 4.27 -0.93
C GLY A 314 7.05 3.74 -1.13
N ALA A 315 6.03 4.42 -0.59
CA ALA A 315 4.63 4.04 -0.76
C ALA A 315 4.22 4.06 -2.24
N PHE A 316 4.47 5.16 -2.95
CA PHE A 316 4.14 5.26 -4.37
C PHE A 316 4.96 4.31 -5.26
N ALA A 317 6.25 4.15 -5.00
CA ALA A 317 7.08 3.18 -5.72
C ALA A 317 6.60 1.74 -5.48
N SER A 318 6.23 1.42 -4.23
CA SER A 318 5.70 0.11 -3.86
C SER A 318 4.36 -0.19 -4.52
N ALA A 319 3.47 0.80 -4.64
CA ALA A 319 2.23 0.66 -5.38
C ALA A 319 2.47 0.47 -6.89
N GLY A 320 3.49 1.12 -7.46
CA GLY A 320 3.93 0.86 -8.84
C GLY A 320 4.37 -0.59 -9.04
N LEU A 321 5.19 -1.14 -8.13
CA LEU A 321 5.63 -2.54 -8.17
C LEU A 321 4.48 -3.52 -7.93
N ALA A 322 3.56 -3.20 -7.01
CA ALA A 322 2.36 -4.00 -6.79
C ALA A 322 1.45 -3.98 -8.03
N ASN A 323 1.27 -2.83 -8.67
CA ASN A 323 0.53 -2.74 -9.94
C ASN A 323 1.19 -3.54 -11.05
N LEU A 324 2.53 -3.53 -11.16
CA LEU A 324 3.24 -4.37 -12.11
C LEU A 324 3.02 -5.86 -11.85
N SER A 325 3.14 -6.29 -10.60
CA SER A 325 2.86 -7.67 -10.18
C SER A 325 1.41 -8.07 -10.51
N MET A 326 0.45 -7.17 -10.27
CA MET A 326 -0.96 -7.41 -10.58
C MET A 326 -1.25 -7.38 -12.08
N CYS A 327 -0.57 -6.55 -12.85
CA CYS A 327 -0.66 -6.53 -14.31
C CYS A 327 -0.24 -7.89 -14.88
N VAL A 328 0.85 -8.48 -14.37
CA VAL A 328 1.30 -9.82 -14.76
C VAL A 328 0.29 -10.89 -14.33
N ALA A 329 -0.13 -10.89 -13.06
CA ALA A 329 -1.02 -11.91 -12.53
C ALA A 329 -2.42 -11.86 -13.17
N LEU A 330 -3.10 -10.70 -13.13
CA LEU A 330 -4.42 -10.53 -13.74
C LEU A 330 -4.36 -10.60 -15.25
N GLY A 331 -3.30 -10.10 -15.89
CA GLY A 331 -3.12 -10.19 -17.33
C GLY A 331 -2.98 -11.63 -17.80
N TYR A 332 -2.17 -12.43 -17.12
CA TYR A 332 -2.04 -13.86 -17.40
C TYR A 332 -3.38 -14.59 -17.24
N VAL A 333 -4.09 -14.36 -16.13
CA VAL A 333 -5.37 -15.03 -15.89
C VAL A 333 -6.44 -14.57 -16.89
N SER A 334 -6.51 -13.28 -17.19
CA SER A 334 -7.43 -12.76 -18.20
C SER A 334 -7.17 -13.36 -19.58
N ALA A 335 -5.90 -13.52 -19.96
CA ALA A 335 -5.52 -14.14 -21.23
C ALA A 335 -5.83 -15.64 -21.26
N SER A 336 -5.58 -16.36 -20.17
CA SER A 336 -5.80 -17.81 -20.10
C SER A 336 -7.28 -18.18 -20.02
N GLU A 337 -8.10 -17.38 -19.33
CA GLU A 337 -9.55 -17.55 -19.21
C GLU A 337 -10.33 -16.94 -20.38
N LYS A 338 -9.65 -16.20 -21.28
CA LYS A 338 -10.29 -15.42 -22.39
C LYS A 338 -11.44 -14.54 -21.90
N ASN A 339 -11.34 -14.05 -20.66
CA ASN A 339 -12.40 -13.30 -19.99
C ASN A 339 -11.94 -11.87 -19.70
N GLN A 340 -12.38 -10.95 -20.55
CA GLN A 340 -12.03 -9.54 -20.45
C GLN A 340 -12.47 -8.89 -19.13
N LEU A 341 -13.48 -9.43 -18.46
CA LEU A 341 -13.95 -8.93 -17.17
C LEU A 341 -12.84 -9.02 -16.11
N ILE A 342 -12.00 -10.05 -16.17
CA ILE A 342 -10.87 -10.21 -15.25
C ILE A 342 -9.87 -9.06 -15.41
N TRP A 343 -9.60 -8.65 -16.65
CA TRP A 343 -8.77 -7.47 -16.90
C TRP A 343 -9.42 -6.18 -16.41
N MET A 344 -10.76 -6.07 -16.49
CA MET A 344 -11.48 -4.92 -15.93
C MET A 344 -11.38 -4.81 -14.41
N LEU A 345 -10.98 -5.84 -13.67
CA LEU A 345 -10.71 -5.70 -12.25
C LEU A 345 -9.40 -4.94 -11.97
N TYR A 346 -8.46 -4.91 -12.93
CA TYR A 346 -7.16 -4.29 -12.74
C TYR A 346 -7.25 -2.78 -12.43
N PRO A 347 -8.01 -1.94 -13.16
CA PRO A 347 -8.13 -0.53 -12.81
C PRO A 347 -8.80 -0.27 -11.45
N ALA A 348 -9.69 -1.15 -10.98
CA ALA A 348 -10.23 -1.07 -9.62
C ALA A 348 -9.15 -1.37 -8.56
N VAL A 349 -8.27 -2.36 -8.81
CA VAL A 349 -7.09 -2.63 -7.98
C VAL A 349 -6.14 -1.44 -7.93
N VAL A 350 -5.82 -0.86 -9.10
CA VAL A 350 -4.98 0.34 -9.19
C VAL A 350 -5.57 1.47 -8.36
N SER A 351 -6.88 1.71 -8.47
CA SER A 351 -7.58 2.75 -7.72
C SER A 351 -7.49 2.53 -6.20
N ALA A 352 -7.64 1.29 -5.73
CA ALA A 352 -7.49 0.97 -4.31
C ALA A 352 -6.05 1.21 -3.80
N PHE A 353 -5.03 0.83 -4.59
CA PHE A 353 -3.63 1.08 -4.23
C PHE A 353 -3.26 2.56 -4.28
N GLN A 354 -3.83 3.34 -5.22
CA GLN A 354 -3.71 4.80 -5.20
C GLN A 354 -4.33 5.37 -3.93
N GLY A 355 -5.55 4.96 -3.58
CA GLY A 355 -6.22 5.36 -2.34
C GLY A 355 -5.36 5.11 -1.10
N ALA A 356 -4.70 3.95 -1.04
CA ALA A 356 -3.77 3.61 0.04
C ALA A 356 -2.54 4.55 0.09
N CYS A 357 -1.91 4.84 -1.05
CA CYS A 357 -0.76 5.76 -1.10
C CYS A 357 -1.12 7.17 -0.65
N TRP A 358 -2.28 7.68 -1.09
CA TRP A 358 -2.79 8.99 -0.68
C TRP A 358 -3.14 9.04 0.81
N TYR A 359 -3.61 7.92 1.38
CA TYR A 359 -3.82 7.80 2.82
C TYR A 359 -2.51 7.90 3.60
N VAL A 360 -1.46 7.20 3.16
CA VAL A 360 -0.11 7.32 3.77
C VAL A 360 0.38 8.77 3.69
N ALA A 361 0.23 9.41 2.52
CA ALA A 361 0.59 10.81 2.35
C ALA A 361 -0.20 11.74 3.31
N PHE A 362 -1.49 11.48 3.51
CA PHE A 362 -2.33 12.18 4.47
C PHE A 362 -1.82 12.03 5.90
N VAL A 363 -1.59 10.80 6.38
CA VAL A 363 -1.15 10.57 7.77
C VAL A 363 0.21 11.21 8.04
N VAL A 364 1.11 11.16 7.06
CA VAL A 364 2.45 11.75 7.18
C VAL A 364 2.40 13.28 7.14
N ARG A 365 1.62 13.88 6.23
CA ARG A 365 1.61 15.35 6.00
C ARG A 365 0.50 16.11 6.73
N ARG A 366 -0.47 15.41 7.31
CA ARG A 366 -1.65 15.95 8.02
C ARG A 366 -2.45 17.02 7.26
N LYS A 367 -2.50 16.93 5.92
CA LYS A 367 -3.31 17.84 5.10
C LYS A 367 -4.64 17.19 4.70
N LEU A 368 -5.76 17.76 5.14
CA LEU A 368 -7.12 17.21 4.91
C LEU A 368 -7.47 17.00 3.43
N TRP A 369 -6.90 17.80 2.52
CA TRP A 369 -7.16 17.58 1.10
C TRP A 369 -6.58 16.24 0.60
N LEU A 370 -5.50 15.73 1.21
CA LEU A 370 -4.93 14.41 0.87
C LEU A 370 -5.87 13.26 1.28
N SER A 371 -6.58 13.40 2.41
CA SER A 371 -7.59 12.41 2.81
C SER A 371 -8.79 12.43 1.90
N ALA A 372 -9.21 13.61 1.42
CA ALA A 372 -10.28 13.71 0.43
C ALA A 372 -9.91 12.98 -0.89
N VAL A 373 -8.66 13.15 -1.36
CA VAL A 373 -8.16 12.42 -2.55
C VAL A 373 -8.12 10.92 -2.31
N SER A 374 -7.62 10.48 -1.15
CA SER A 374 -7.60 9.06 -0.75
C SER A 374 -9.00 8.45 -0.71
N ALA A 375 -9.96 9.12 -0.06
CA ALA A 375 -11.35 8.68 0.02
C ALA A 375 -11.99 8.62 -1.38
N GLY A 376 -11.71 9.61 -2.23
CA GLY A 376 -12.12 9.60 -3.63
C GLY A 376 -11.64 8.36 -4.37
N TRP A 377 -10.37 7.98 -4.22
CA TRP A 377 -9.81 6.79 -4.88
C TRP A 377 -10.43 5.48 -4.38
N PHE A 378 -10.67 5.35 -3.08
CA PHE A 378 -11.38 4.18 -2.54
C PHE A 378 -12.83 4.12 -3.04
N LEU A 379 -13.52 5.26 -3.07
CA LEU A 379 -14.87 5.35 -3.61
C LEU A 379 -14.90 5.00 -5.10
N THR A 380 -13.93 5.48 -5.89
CA THR A 380 -13.76 5.12 -7.29
C THR A 380 -13.55 3.61 -7.44
N ALA A 381 -12.67 2.99 -6.66
CA ALA A 381 -12.42 1.55 -6.71
C ALA A 381 -13.70 0.72 -6.49
N VAL A 382 -14.49 1.07 -5.47
CA VAL A 382 -15.76 0.40 -5.15
C VAL A 382 -16.80 0.65 -6.24
N THR A 383 -16.93 1.90 -6.70
CA THR A 383 -17.86 2.28 -7.77
C THR A 383 -17.55 1.54 -9.06
N MET A 384 -16.27 1.37 -9.41
CA MET A 384 -15.84 0.60 -10.58
C MET A 384 -16.21 -0.88 -10.46
N GLY A 385 -16.15 -1.46 -9.26
CA GLY A 385 -16.67 -2.81 -9.02
C GLY A 385 -18.16 -2.94 -9.32
N PHE A 386 -18.97 -1.94 -8.93
CA PHE A 386 -20.40 -1.91 -9.24
C PHE A 386 -20.69 -1.67 -10.73
N LEU A 387 -19.89 -0.84 -11.39
CA LEU A 387 -20.05 -0.48 -12.80
C LEU A 387 -19.37 -1.46 -13.77
N ILE A 388 -18.80 -2.57 -13.30
CA ILE A 388 -17.99 -3.46 -14.15
C ILE A 388 -18.75 -4.05 -15.35
N ARG A 389 -20.10 -4.08 -15.29
CA ARG A 389 -20.97 -4.54 -16.38
C ARG A 389 -21.33 -3.46 -17.39
N ASP A 390 -21.21 -2.19 -17.01
CA ASP A 390 -21.51 -1.05 -17.85
C ASP A 390 -20.21 -0.36 -18.26
N LEU A 391 -19.63 -0.83 -19.37
CA LEU A 391 -18.33 -0.36 -19.85
C LEU A 391 -18.31 1.15 -20.11
N GLY A 392 -19.44 1.74 -20.54
CA GLY A 392 -19.55 3.18 -20.78
C GLY A 392 -19.40 3.95 -19.48
N ASN A 393 -20.26 3.69 -18.50
CA ASN A 393 -20.20 4.38 -17.21
C ASN A 393 -18.91 4.07 -16.44
N TYR A 394 -18.38 2.86 -16.59
CA TYR A 394 -17.09 2.45 -16.02
C TYR A 394 -15.94 3.33 -16.51
N LEU A 395 -15.80 3.51 -17.83
CA LEU A 395 -14.74 4.32 -18.43
C LEU A 395 -14.92 5.80 -18.14
N PHE A 396 -16.16 6.29 -18.12
CA PHE A 396 -16.46 7.68 -17.78
C PHE A 396 -16.04 8.01 -16.35
N VAL A 397 -16.48 7.20 -15.38
CA VAL A 397 -16.18 7.42 -13.96
C VAL A 397 -14.68 7.32 -13.71
N PHE A 398 -14.00 6.33 -14.30
CA PHE A 398 -12.56 6.19 -14.13
C PHE A 398 -11.78 7.33 -14.80
N GLY A 399 -12.16 7.72 -16.01
CA GLY A 399 -11.57 8.88 -16.71
C GLY A 399 -11.74 10.17 -15.91
N PHE A 400 -12.94 10.44 -15.42
CA PHE A 400 -13.23 11.58 -14.55
C PHE A 400 -12.41 11.54 -13.25
N ALA A 401 -12.33 10.39 -12.60
CA ALA A 401 -11.51 10.19 -11.41
C ALA A 401 -10.02 10.47 -11.67
N LEU A 402 -9.47 10.08 -12.82
CA LEU A 402 -8.08 10.37 -13.19
C LEU A 402 -7.82 11.88 -13.31
N PHE A 403 -8.76 12.66 -13.83
CA PHE A 403 -8.62 14.13 -13.84
C PHE A 403 -8.75 14.73 -12.43
N VAL A 404 -9.78 14.36 -11.68
CA VAL A 404 -10.09 15.00 -10.39
C VAL A 404 -9.18 14.55 -9.26
N LEU A 405 -8.80 13.27 -9.23
CA LEU A 405 -8.06 12.65 -8.13
C LEU A 405 -6.59 12.40 -8.45
N MET A 406 -6.17 12.55 -9.71
CA MET A 406 -4.76 12.47 -10.10
C MET A 406 -4.25 13.80 -10.67
N ALA A 407 -4.89 14.32 -11.73
CA ALA A 407 -4.40 15.50 -12.41
C ALA A 407 -4.49 16.75 -11.53
N ALA A 408 -5.65 17.03 -10.92
CA ALA A 408 -5.83 18.21 -10.06
C ALA A 408 -4.89 18.19 -8.82
N PRO A 409 -4.78 17.09 -8.05
CA PRO A 409 -3.77 16.95 -7.00
C PRO A 409 -2.33 17.16 -7.49
N GLY A 410 -1.98 16.57 -8.65
CA GLY A 410 -0.66 16.74 -9.26
C GLY A 410 -0.36 18.19 -9.60
N TYR A 411 -1.34 18.90 -10.14
CA TYR A 411 -1.25 20.33 -10.43
C TYR A 411 -1.04 21.16 -9.16
N VAL A 412 -1.84 20.91 -8.12
CA VAL A 412 -1.73 21.60 -6.82
C VAL A 412 -0.35 21.36 -6.20
N MET A 413 0.16 20.13 -6.23
CA MET A 413 1.52 19.82 -5.74
C MET A 413 2.61 20.55 -6.54
N SER A 414 2.46 20.60 -7.87
CA SER A 414 3.42 21.27 -8.75
C SER A 414 3.48 22.79 -8.52
N ARG A 415 2.35 23.41 -8.12
CA ARG A 415 2.26 24.83 -7.76
C ARG A 415 2.73 25.12 -6.35
N ALA A 416 2.40 24.25 -5.39
CA ALA A 416 2.83 24.40 -4.00
C ALA A 416 4.37 24.43 -3.85
N GLY A 417 5.11 23.79 -4.77
CA GLY A 417 6.57 23.87 -4.83
C GLY A 417 7.14 25.16 -5.44
N LYS A 418 6.32 26.15 -5.81
CA LYS A 418 6.76 27.48 -6.30
C LYS A 418 6.76 28.59 -5.24
N GLY A 419 6.12 28.37 -4.08
CA GLY A 419 5.88 29.41 -3.07
C GLY A 419 6.69 29.25 -1.79
N GLY A 420 7.97 28.84 -1.91
CA GLY A 420 8.92 28.78 -0.80
C GLY A 420 10.13 29.64 -1.10
#